data_AF-A0A8X6XAE3-F1
#
_entry.id   AF-A0A8X6XAE3-F1
#
_cell.length_a   1.000
_cell.length_b   1.000
_cell.length_c   1.000
_cell.angle_alpha   90.00
_cell.angle_beta   90.00
_cell.angle_gamma   90.00
#
_symmetry.space_group_name_H-M   'P 1'
#
loop_
_entity.id
_entity.type
_entity.pdbx_description
1 polymer ?
#
loop_
_entity_poly.entity_id
_entity_poly.type
_entity_poly.pdbx_seq_one_letter_code
_entity_poly.pdbx_strand_id
1 'polypeptide(L)'
;MTSKAYQYDLVFGAPFGVQKWDVGTKEDSKLRRSLTLKAKAALIVAFILVVLVVTVVLVCFFLPSLQKRNWLPEYESSSKLGKYQSAAISTDAAPCAVIGKDVLAKNGSAVDAAIAVLLCMGVINPQSAGIGGGFLMLYYNRTQQAAYYIDARETAPEKATEDMFQGNATLAQFGGLAIAIPGEIAGYHDIHDRFGSLPWEELFPPTIKICREGITVNAHLARALRKKREFIMQFEGIRNVFTNNETKDLYKMGDVYTRNDLADTLEAIAKEKSAAIYGPSKTATNLLNDLRDAGNV
;
A
#
# COMPACT_ATOMS: atom_id res chain seq x y z
N MET A 1 66.65 33.91 -3.68
CA MET A 1 67.59 34.64 -4.55
C MET A 1 67.37 34.19 -5.99
N THR A 2 67.48 35.15 -6.90
CA THR A 2 67.04 35.26 -8.29
C THR A 2 67.75 34.38 -9.35
N SER A 3 67.07 34.27 -10.50
CA SER A 3 67.60 34.43 -11.89
C SER A 3 68.08 33.16 -12.63
N LYS A 4 67.99 32.97 -13.95
CA LYS A 4 67.54 33.73 -15.15
C LYS A 4 67.43 32.75 -16.35
N ALA A 5 66.86 33.23 -17.46
CA ALA A 5 66.53 32.53 -18.73
C ALA A 5 67.67 32.50 -19.79
N TYR A 6 67.28 32.14 -21.04
CA TYR A 6 67.86 32.34 -22.41
C TYR A 6 68.38 31.08 -23.13
N GLN A 7 68.44 30.91 -24.47
CA GLN A 7 67.67 31.27 -25.69
C GLN A 7 68.46 30.67 -26.91
N TYR A 8 67.83 29.85 -27.80
CA TYR A 8 67.97 29.61 -29.29
C TYR A 8 69.40 29.43 -29.94
N ASP A 9 69.68 28.82 -31.11
CA ASP A 9 69.10 28.80 -32.48
C ASP A 9 69.70 27.68 -33.41
N LEU A 10 69.14 27.56 -34.63
CA LEU A 10 69.28 26.58 -35.75
C LEU A 10 70.57 26.65 -36.63
N VAL A 11 70.78 25.66 -37.55
CA VAL A 11 70.93 25.81 -39.05
C VAL A 11 71.57 24.58 -39.80
N PHE A 12 70.88 24.07 -40.86
CA PHE A 12 71.23 23.50 -42.21
C PHE A 12 72.47 22.58 -42.45
N GLY A 13 72.58 21.61 -43.38
CA GLY A 13 71.83 21.09 -44.54
C GLY A 13 72.76 20.88 -45.79
N ALA A 14 72.80 19.69 -46.45
CA ALA A 14 73.25 19.49 -47.86
C ALA A 14 72.98 18.05 -48.43
N PRO A 15 72.83 17.82 -49.77
CA PRO A 15 72.17 16.63 -50.35
C PRO A 15 72.94 15.75 -51.40
N PHE A 16 72.54 14.47 -51.43
CA PHE A 16 72.29 13.45 -52.49
C PHE A 16 73.17 13.12 -53.72
N GLY A 17 73.32 11.80 -53.92
CA GLY A 17 73.11 11.09 -55.21
C GLY A 17 73.27 9.55 -55.10
N VAL A 18 72.30 8.76 -55.57
CA VAL A 18 72.43 7.49 -56.36
C VAL A 18 71.09 6.71 -56.43
N GLN A 19 70.86 6.17 -57.64
CA GLN A 19 69.85 5.29 -58.23
C GLN A 19 68.79 4.55 -57.38
N LYS A 20 67.54 4.68 -57.86
CA LYS A 20 66.36 3.88 -57.52
C LYS A 20 66.50 2.41 -57.92
N TRP A 21 66.26 1.53 -56.96
CA TRP A 21 65.72 0.18 -57.18
C TRP A 21 64.25 0.19 -56.77
N ASP A 22 63.35 -0.17 -57.70
CA ASP A 22 61.91 -0.22 -57.47
C ASP A 22 61.46 -1.68 -57.52
N VAL A 23 61.40 -2.33 -56.35
CA VAL A 23 60.75 -3.65 -56.16
C VAL A 23 60.12 -3.70 -54.77
N GLY A 24 59.07 -2.87 -54.57
CA GLY A 24 58.02 -3.08 -53.56
C GLY A 24 56.78 -3.65 -54.25
N THR A 25 56.90 -4.87 -54.79
CA THR A 25 55.87 -5.52 -55.61
C THR A 25 54.67 -5.98 -54.77
N LYS A 26 53.44 -5.72 -55.26
CA LYS A 26 52.08 -6.27 -54.98
C LYS A 26 51.75 -6.99 -53.66
N GLU A 27 52.66 -7.76 -53.09
CA GLU A 27 52.57 -8.44 -51.81
C GLU A 27 52.53 -7.44 -50.64
N ASP A 28 53.33 -6.38 -50.73
CA ASP A 28 53.40 -5.31 -49.73
C ASP A 28 52.14 -4.44 -49.72
N SER A 29 51.50 -4.28 -50.89
CA SER A 29 50.20 -3.59 -51.01
C SER A 29 49.03 -4.46 -50.53
N LYS A 30 49.07 -5.79 -50.72
CA LYS A 30 48.11 -6.73 -50.12
C LYS A 30 48.25 -6.79 -48.60
N LEU A 31 49.48 -6.78 -48.07
CA LEU A 31 49.73 -6.73 -46.63
C LEU A 31 49.20 -5.44 -46.02
N ARG A 32 49.51 -4.28 -46.60
CA ARG A 32 48.97 -2.97 -46.18
C ARG A 32 47.44 -2.92 -46.29
N ARG A 33 46.86 -3.51 -47.34
CA ARG A 33 45.40 -3.59 -47.51
C ARG A 33 44.74 -4.51 -46.47
N SER A 34 45.37 -5.65 -46.13
CA SER A 34 44.94 -6.56 -45.08
C SER A 34 45.05 -5.95 -43.68
N LEU A 35 46.16 -5.27 -43.39
CA LEU A 35 46.38 -4.53 -42.14
C LEU A 35 45.38 -3.37 -41.98
N THR A 36 45.08 -2.63 -43.06
CA THR A 36 44.07 -1.57 -43.03
C THR A 36 42.64 -2.11 -42.92
N LEU A 37 42.33 -3.28 -43.50
CA LEU A 37 41.05 -3.97 -43.28
C LEU A 37 40.90 -4.46 -41.84
N LYS A 38 41.92 -5.07 -41.25
CA LYS A 38 41.92 -5.49 -39.84
C LYS A 38 41.83 -4.30 -38.89
N ALA A 39 42.54 -3.20 -39.16
CA ALA A 39 42.46 -1.97 -38.38
C ALA A 39 41.06 -1.31 -38.47
N LYS A 40 40.45 -1.28 -39.65
CA LYS A 40 39.08 -0.81 -39.84
C LYS A 40 38.06 -1.69 -39.11
N ALA A 41 38.23 -3.02 -39.18
CA ALA A 41 37.39 -3.96 -38.44
C ALA A 41 37.54 -3.77 -36.92
N ALA A 42 38.76 -3.59 -36.41
CA ALA A 42 39.01 -3.32 -35.00
C ALA A 42 38.38 -2.00 -34.53
N LEU A 43 38.44 -0.94 -35.35
CA LEU A 43 37.78 0.35 -35.07
C LEU A 43 36.25 0.22 -35.05
N ILE A 44 35.67 -0.56 -35.96
CA ILE A 44 34.22 -0.84 -35.97
C ILE A 44 33.81 -1.61 -34.71
N VAL A 45 34.57 -2.64 -34.32
CA VAL A 45 34.30 -3.39 -33.09
C VAL A 45 34.43 -2.51 -31.86
N ALA A 46 35.47 -1.66 -31.78
CA ALA A 46 35.64 -0.72 -30.68
C ALA A 46 34.48 0.29 -30.62
N PHE A 47 34.03 0.82 -31.76
CA PHE A 47 32.89 1.73 -31.83
C PHE A 47 31.60 1.03 -31.37
N ILE A 48 31.34 -0.20 -31.81
CA ILE A 48 30.18 -0.98 -31.36
C ILE A 48 30.24 -1.22 -29.85
N LEU A 49 31.40 -1.53 -29.29
CA LEU A 49 31.59 -1.71 -27.85
C LEU A 49 31.32 -0.41 -27.08
N VAL A 50 31.82 0.73 -27.57
CA VAL A 50 31.56 2.04 -26.97
C VAL A 50 30.07 2.37 -27.01
N VAL A 51 29.41 2.17 -28.15
CA VAL A 51 27.96 2.37 -28.27
C VAL A 51 27.22 1.45 -27.31
N LEU A 52 27.58 0.17 -27.23
CA LEU A 52 26.94 -0.79 -26.32
C LEU A 52 27.10 -0.36 -24.85
N VAL A 53 28.30 0.05 -24.45
CA VAL A 53 28.57 0.56 -23.09
C VAL A 53 27.78 1.82 -22.80
N VAL A 54 27.78 2.80 -23.71
CA VAL A 54 26.99 4.03 -23.57
C VAL A 54 25.49 3.71 -23.49
N THR A 55 25.02 2.77 -24.30
CA THR A 55 23.60 2.35 -24.28
C THR A 55 23.27 1.67 -22.96
N VAL A 56 24.12 0.78 -22.44
CA VAL A 56 23.92 0.16 -21.12
C VAL A 56 23.96 1.21 -20.02
N VAL A 57 24.88 2.18 -20.06
CA VAL A 57 24.95 3.28 -19.09
C VAL A 57 23.68 4.12 -19.16
N LEU A 58 23.25 4.55 -20.36
CA LEU A 58 22.02 5.31 -20.54
C LEU A 58 20.80 4.50 -20.11
N VAL A 59 20.74 3.21 -20.41
CA VAL A 59 19.69 2.30 -19.95
C VAL A 59 19.73 2.16 -18.43
N CYS A 60 20.88 2.07 -17.77
CA CYS A 60 20.96 2.02 -16.30
C CYS A 60 20.70 3.37 -15.61
N PHE A 61 20.95 4.49 -16.30
CA PHE A 61 20.76 5.85 -15.77
C PHE A 61 19.34 6.40 -16.07
N PHE A 62 18.75 6.01 -17.20
CA PHE A 62 17.45 6.48 -17.70
C PHE A 62 16.35 5.42 -17.76
N LEU A 63 16.65 4.10 -17.69
CA LEU A 63 15.67 3.26 -17.00
C LEU A 63 15.70 3.81 -15.59
N PRO A 64 14.56 4.24 -15.03
CA PRO A 64 14.46 4.33 -13.60
C PRO A 64 14.93 2.97 -13.13
N SER A 65 16.10 2.96 -12.47
CA SER A 65 16.44 1.94 -11.50
C SER A 65 15.12 1.54 -10.88
N LEU A 66 14.76 0.26 -10.98
CA LEU A 66 13.75 -0.42 -10.17
C LEU A 66 13.54 0.43 -8.94
N GLN A 67 12.62 1.39 -9.04
CA GLN A 67 12.46 2.36 -7.98
C GLN A 67 12.06 1.40 -6.88
N LYS A 68 12.83 1.32 -5.79
CA LYS A 68 12.30 0.72 -4.58
C LYS A 68 10.97 1.43 -4.45
N ARG A 69 9.90 0.74 -4.86
CA ARG A 69 8.59 1.34 -4.99
C ARG A 69 8.22 1.36 -3.52
N ASN A 70 8.64 2.43 -2.85
CA ASN A 70 8.29 2.77 -1.49
C ASN A 70 6.82 3.23 -1.54
N TRP A 71 5.95 2.39 -2.11
CA TRP A 71 4.51 2.58 -2.20
C TRP A 71 3.86 2.46 -0.81
N LEU A 72 4.62 1.97 0.16
CA LEU A 72 4.25 1.96 1.56
C LEU A 72 5.22 2.92 2.26
N PRO A 73 4.71 3.96 2.94
CA PRO A 73 5.49 4.67 3.93
C PRO A 73 6.16 3.69 4.90
N GLU A 74 7.29 4.10 5.47
CA GLU A 74 8.06 3.29 6.42
C GLU A 74 7.29 3.20 7.75
N TYR A 75 6.28 2.34 7.76
CA TYR A 75 5.39 2.10 8.89
C TYR A 75 5.91 0.98 9.81
N GLU A 76 6.85 0.18 9.32
CA GLU A 76 7.50 -0.86 10.10
C GLU A 76 8.47 -0.25 11.11
N SER A 77 8.43 -0.74 12.34
CA SER A 77 9.42 -0.35 13.33
C SER A 77 10.83 -0.74 12.86
N SER A 78 11.79 0.14 13.06
CA SER A 78 13.22 -0.18 12.89
C SER A 78 13.72 -1.27 13.85
N SER A 79 12.93 -1.63 14.87
CA SER A 79 13.23 -2.70 15.82
C SER A 79 13.03 -4.09 15.20
N LYS A 80 14.08 -4.63 14.57
CA LYS A 80 14.07 -5.98 13.98
C LYS A 80 13.69 -7.10 14.97
N LEU A 81 13.92 -6.89 16.27
CA LEU A 81 13.61 -7.85 17.32
C LEU A 81 12.25 -7.58 18.00
N GLY A 82 11.50 -6.55 17.57
CA GLY A 82 10.23 -6.16 18.20
C GLY A 82 10.39 -5.73 19.66
N LYS A 83 11.55 -5.20 20.04
CA LYS A 83 11.79 -4.67 21.39
C LYS A 83 11.46 -3.18 21.40
N TYR A 84 10.57 -2.80 22.31
CA TYR A 84 10.08 -1.44 22.50
C TYR A 84 10.25 -1.03 23.96
N GLN A 85 10.55 0.25 24.21
CA GLN A 85 10.83 0.74 25.57
C GLN A 85 9.56 0.86 26.42
N SER A 86 8.42 1.24 25.82
CA SER A 86 7.21 1.61 26.57
C SER A 86 5.98 0.80 26.19
N ALA A 87 5.69 0.69 24.90
CA ALA A 87 4.51 -0.01 24.41
C ALA A 87 4.72 -0.54 22.98
N ALA A 88 3.84 -1.44 22.55
CA ALA A 88 3.86 -2.03 21.22
C ALA A 88 2.43 -2.19 20.69
N ILE A 89 2.27 -2.01 19.38
CA ILE A 89 1.05 -2.31 18.63
C ILE A 89 1.44 -3.25 17.50
N SER A 90 0.70 -4.35 17.32
CA SER A 90 0.91 -5.32 16.25
C SER A 90 -0.39 -5.52 15.50
N THR A 91 -0.35 -5.36 14.18
CA THR A 91 -1.51 -5.42 13.28
C THR A 91 -1.08 -6.00 11.93
N ASP A 92 -2.02 -6.43 11.11
CA ASP A 92 -1.74 -6.86 9.72
C ASP A 92 -1.73 -5.69 8.70
N ALA A 93 -1.92 -4.46 9.18
CA ALA A 93 -1.93 -3.23 8.38
C ALA A 93 -1.03 -2.16 9.01
N ALA A 94 0.18 -2.02 8.49
CA ALA A 94 1.20 -1.15 9.06
C ALA A 94 0.76 0.32 9.34
N PRO A 95 -0.03 1.00 8.49
CA PRO A 95 -0.58 2.33 8.83
C PRO A 95 -1.40 2.36 10.13
N CYS A 96 -2.14 1.28 10.40
CA CYS A 96 -3.01 1.19 11.58
C CYS A 96 -2.20 1.01 12.86
N ALA A 97 -1.06 0.29 12.81
CA ALA A 97 -0.15 0.20 13.95
C ALA A 97 0.42 1.58 14.35
N VAL A 98 0.69 2.45 13.37
CA VAL A 98 1.14 3.82 13.64
C VAL A 98 0.05 4.64 14.33
N ILE A 99 -1.22 4.53 13.89
CA ILE A 99 -2.36 5.18 14.55
C ILE A 99 -2.46 4.75 16.02
N GLY A 100 -2.42 3.45 16.30
CA GLY A 100 -2.47 2.95 17.69
C GLY A 100 -1.30 3.45 18.53
N LYS A 101 -0.09 3.46 17.96
CA LYS A 101 1.11 3.99 18.63
C LYS A 101 0.97 5.48 18.94
N ASP A 102 0.43 6.27 18.01
CA ASP A 102 0.21 7.71 18.21
C ASP A 102 -0.88 7.98 19.28
N VAL A 103 -1.91 7.13 19.36
CA VAL A 103 -2.91 7.17 20.45
C VAL A 103 -2.26 6.89 21.81
N LEU A 104 -1.42 5.87 21.92
CA LEU A 104 -0.66 5.59 23.14
C LEU A 104 0.28 6.75 23.51
N ALA A 105 0.91 7.39 22.52
CA ALA A 105 1.78 8.55 22.73
C ALA A 105 1.03 9.79 23.26
N LYS A 106 -0.28 9.86 23.05
CA LYS A 106 -1.18 10.88 23.61
C LYS A 106 -1.74 10.49 24.98
N ASN A 107 -1.14 9.51 25.67
CA ASN A 107 -1.63 8.94 26.93
C ASN A 107 -3.00 8.26 26.81
N GLY A 108 -3.38 7.79 25.62
CA GLY A 108 -4.52 6.90 25.46
C GLY A 108 -4.29 5.55 26.12
N SER A 109 -5.38 4.92 26.55
CA SER A 109 -5.37 3.57 27.07
C SER A 109 -5.08 2.54 25.96
N ALA A 110 -4.79 1.30 26.35
CA ALA A 110 -4.73 0.20 25.40
C ALA A 110 -6.06 -0.02 24.66
N VAL A 111 -7.19 0.35 25.29
CA VAL A 111 -8.54 0.30 24.68
C VAL A 111 -8.69 1.36 23.61
N ASP A 112 -8.31 2.61 23.88
CA ASP A 112 -8.33 3.70 22.90
C ASP A 112 -7.49 3.35 21.66
N ALA A 113 -6.28 2.83 21.91
CA ALA A 113 -5.37 2.42 20.84
C ALA A 113 -5.95 1.26 20.01
N ALA A 114 -6.58 0.27 20.67
CA ALA A 114 -7.21 -0.86 20.00
C ALA A 114 -8.39 -0.40 19.12
N ILE A 115 -9.27 0.48 19.61
CA ILE A 115 -10.39 1.01 18.83
C ILE A 115 -9.89 1.77 17.61
N ALA A 116 -8.93 2.69 17.78
CA ALA A 116 -8.38 3.47 16.66
C ALA A 116 -7.71 2.58 15.61
N VAL A 117 -7.00 1.53 16.04
CA VAL A 117 -6.43 0.50 15.17
C VAL A 117 -7.52 -0.23 14.40
N LEU A 118 -8.55 -0.73 15.08
CA LEU A 118 -9.59 -1.55 14.46
C LEU A 118 -10.45 -0.76 13.47
N LEU A 119 -10.72 0.52 13.76
CA LEU A 119 -11.34 1.45 12.79
C LEU A 119 -10.51 1.55 11.51
N CYS A 120 -9.18 1.73 11.64
CA CYS A 120 -8.27 1.76 10.48
C CYS A 120 -8.22 0.42 9.75
N MET A 121 -8.19 -0.70 10.47
CA MET A 121 -8.16 -2.04 9.90
C MET A 121 -9.36 -2.31 9.00
N GLY A 122 -10.56 -1.86 9.42
CA GLY A 122 -11.78 -1.96 8.61
C GLY A 122 -11.74 -1.14 7.31
N VAL A 123 -10.81 -0.20 7.20
CA VAL A 123 -10.58 0.61 6.00
C VAL A 123 -9.48 0.01 5.13
N ILE A 124 -8.36 -0.41 5.72
CA ILE A 124 -7.19 -0.92 4.99
C ILE A 124 -7.41 -2.37 4.50
N ASN A 125 -8.10 -3.19 5.30
CA ASN A 125 -8.39 -4.59 5.02
C ASN A 125 -9.91 -4.88 5.10
N PRO A 126 -10.73 -4.22 4.25
CA PRO A 126 -12.19 -4.28 4.35
C PRO A 126 -12.77 -5.68 4.05
N GLN A 127 -12.00 -6.57 3.45
CA GLN A 127 -12.37 -7.97 3.22
C GLN A 127 -12.34 -8.83 4.49
N SER A 128 -11.73 -8.33 5.58
CA SER A 128 -11.46 -9.11 6.79
C SER A 128 -12.25 -8.62 8.00
N ALA A 129 -12.38 -7.30 8.17
CA ALA A 129 -13.02 -6.68 9.34
C ALA A 129 -13.67 -5.36 8.95
N GLY A 130 -14.53 -4.83 9.83
CA GLY A 130 -15.10 -3.49 9.68
C GLY A 130 -16.34 -3.27 10.55
N ILE A 131 -16.84 -2.03 10.52
CA ILE A 131 -17.97 -1.57 11.34
C ILE A 131 -19.31 -2.28 11.06
N GLY A 132 -19.38 -3.09 10.00
CA GLY A 132 -20.54 -3.91 9.66
C GLY A 132 -20.50 -5.35 10.18
N GLY A 133 -19.51 -5.71 11.00
CA GLY A 133 -19.36 -7.04 11.59
C GLY A 133 -19.46 -7.04 13.12
N GLY A 134 -18.68 -7.92 13.76
CA GLY A 134 -18.53 -8.00 15.21
C GLY A 134 -17.15 -8.53 15.62
N PHE A 135 -16.82 -8.40 16.91
CA PHE A 135 -15.52 -8.79 17.45
C PHE A 135 -15.62 -9.41 18.84
N LEU A 136 -14.54 -10.09 19.22
CA LEU A 136 -14.27 -10.53 20.58
C LEU A 136 -13.00 -9.83 21.06
N MET A 137 -12.99 -9.37 22.31
CA MET A 137 -11.81 -8.75 22.91
C MET A 137 -11.51 -9.37 24.26
N LEU A 138 -10.23 -9.65 24.52
CA LEU A 138 -9.71 -9.91 25.85
C LEU A 138 -8.88 -8.70 26.28
N TYR A 139 -9.23 -8.12 27.42
CA TYR A 139 -8.57 -6.93 27.97
C TYR A 139 -8.09 -7.22 29.39
N TYR A 140 -6.81 -7.00 29.65
CA TYR A 140 -6.24 -7.13 30.98
C TYR A 140 -5.95 -5.75 31.57
N ASN A 141 -6.63 -5.42 32.67
CA ASN A 141 -6.37 -4.19 33.42
C ASN A 141 -5.29 -4.47 34.48
N ARG A 142 -4.10 -3.92 34.28
CA ARG A 142 -2.95 -4.15 35.17
C ARG A 142 -3.14 -3.60 36.59
N THR A 143 -3.84 -2.47 36.72
CA THR A 143 -4.09 -1.81 38.00
C THR A 143 -5.09 -2.60 38.84
N GLN A 144 -6.16 -3.09 38.19
CA GLN A 144 -7.18 -3.92 38.83
C GLN A 144 -6.75 -5.38 38.98
N GLN A 145 -5.67 -5.80 38.30
CA GLN A 145 -5.22 -7.20 38.21
C GLN A 145 -6.33 -8.15 37.74
N ALA A 146 -7.16 -7.68 36.82
CA ALA A 146 -8.34 -8.37 36.34
C ALA A 146 -8.34 -8.47 34.81
N ALA A 147 -8.85 -9.60 34.31
CA ALA A 147 -9.13 -9.79 32.90
C ALA A 147 -10.64 -9.61 32.65
N TYR A 148 -10.94 -8.88 31.58
CA TYR A 148 -12.27 -8.66 31.05
C TYR A 148 -12.35 -9.26 29.66
N TYR A 149 -13.53 -9.70 29.27
CA TYR A 149 -13.81 -10.07 27.91
C TYR A 149 -15.02 -9.30 27.42
N ILE A 150 -15.04 -9.02 26.12
CA ILE A 150 -16.21 -8.50 25.43
C ILE A 150 -16.56 -9.45 24.31
N ASP A 151 -17.85 -9.77 24.28
CA ASP A 151 -18.49 -10.42 23.15
C ASP A 151 -19.38 -9.39 22.45
N ALA A 152 -18.87 -8.87 21.35
CA ALA A 152 -19.59 -7.98 20.44
C ALA A 152 -19.78 -8.67 19.09
N ARG A 153 -19.95 -10.00 19.11
CA ARG A 153 -20.26 -10.80 17.93
C ARG A 153 -21.66 -10.46 17.42
N GLU A 154 -21.86 -10.64 16.12
CA GLU A 154 -23.14 -10.39 15.49
C GLU A 154 -24.23 -11.31 16.05
N THR A 155 -25.47 -10.82 16.06
CA THR A 155 -26.64 -11.59 16.52
C THR A 155 -27.65 -11.78 15.39
N ALA A 156 -28.38 -12.90 15.41
CA ALA A 156 -29.43 -13.14 14.45
C ALA A 156 -30.52 -12.05 14.57
N PRO A 157 -31.05 -11.50 13.47
CA PRO A 157 -32.17 -10.58 13.52
C PRO A 157 -33.39 -11.18 14.20
N GLU A 158 -34.25 -10.35 14.79
CA GLU A 158 -35.45 -10.80 15.51
C GLU A 158 -36.37 -11.69 14.67
N LYS A 159 -36.43 -11.45 13.35
CA LYS A 159 -37.26 -12.24 12.42
C LYS A 159 -36.53 -13.44 11.80
N ALA A 160 -35.32 -13.76 12.24
CA ALA A 160 -34.62 -14.95 11.79
C ALA A 160 -35.36 -16.22 12.27
N THR A 161 -35.43 -17.23 11.39
CA THR A 161 -36.02 -18.56 11.71
C THR A 161 -35.01 -19.66 11.41
N GLU A 162 -35.17 -20.83 12.05
CA GLU A 162 -34.29 -21.98 11.85
C GLU A 162 -34.18 -22.41 10.37
N ASP A 163 -35.27 -22.26 9.63
CA ASP A 163 -35.43 -22.69 8.24
C ASP A 163 -35.35 -21.56 7.21
N MET A 164 -34.97 -20.33 7.60
CA MET A 164 -34.99 -19.14 6.72
C MET A 164 -34.16 -19.27 5.44
N PHE A 165 -33.16 -20.16 5.44
CA PHE A 165 -32.32 -20.44 4.27
C PHE A 165 -32.80 -21.61 3.40
N GLN A 166 -33.83 -22.35 3.82
CA GLN A 166 -34.47 -23.43 3.06
C GLN A 166 -33.48 -24.49 2.51
N GLY A 167 -32.43 -24.80 3.28
CA GLY A 167 -31.38 -25.73 2.87
C GLY A 167 -30.42 -25.18 1.80
N ASN A 168 -30.53 -23.91 1.41
CA ASN A 168 -29.67 -23.27 0.43
C ASN A 168 -28.52 -22.51 1.11
N ALA A 169 -27.34 -23.15 1.15
CA ALA A 169 -26.12 -22.57 1.73
C ALA A 169 -25.66 -21.27 1.03
N THR A 170 -26.12 -20.98 -0.19
CA THR A 170 -25.79 -19.73 -0.89
C THR A 170 -26.47 -18.53 -0.24
N LEU A 171 -27.72 -18.68 0.21
CA LEU A 171 -28.48 -17.63 0.89
C LEU A 171 -27.89 -17.27 2.26
N ALA A 172 -27.21 -18.23 2.90
CA ALA A 172 -26.49 -18.01 4.16
C ALA A 172 -25.11 -17.35 3.97
N GLN A 173 -24.64 -17.19 2.74
CA GLN A 173 -23.31 -16.64 2.43
C GLN A 173 -23.36 -15.32 1.66
N PHE A 174 -24.43 -15.07 0.92
CA PHE A 174 -24.52 -13.95 -0.01
C PHE A 174 -25.90 -13.27 0.04
N GLY A 175 -25.90 -11.95 -0.16
CA GLY A 175 -27.11 -11.13 -0.15
C GLY A 175 -27.52 -10.65 1.25
N GLY A 176 -28.59 -9.88 1.33
CA GLY A 176 -29.04 -9.27 2.58
C GLY A 176 -29.46 -10.30 3.63
N LEU A 177 -30.04 -11.43 3.23
CA LEU A 177 -30.47 -12.48 4.16
C LEU A 177 -29.31 -13.10 4.97
N ALA A 178 -28.07 -13.01 4.48
CA ALA A 178 -26.88 -13.48 5.18
C ALA A 178 -26.36 -12.50 6.25
N ILE A 179 -26.92 -11.29 6.34
CA ILE A 179 -26.45 -10.24 7.24
C ILE A 179 -27.08 -10.41 8.63
N ALA A 180 -26.24 -10.62 9.64
CA ALA A 180 -26.60 -10.55 11.05
C ALA A 180 -26.51 -9.10 11.58
N ILE A 181 -27.04 -8.82 12.77
CA ILE A 181 -26.98 -7.49 13.40
C ILE A 181 -25.52 -7.19 13.78
N PRO A 182 -24.88 -6.15 13.21
CA PRO A 182 -23.50 -5.80 13.52
C PRO A 182 -23.32 -5.44 14.99
N GLY A 183 -22.26 -5.93 15.64
CA GLY A 183 -21.92 -5.64 17.04
C GLY A 183 -20.74 -4.68 17.22
N GLU A 184 -19.97 -4.41 16.16
CA GLU A 184 -18.66 -3.73 16.22
C GLU A 184 -18.69 -2.39 16.97
N ILE A 185 -19.55 -1.45 16.53
CA ILE A 185 -19.59 -0.10 17.12
C ILE A 185 -20.19 -0.11 18.53
N ALA A 186 -21.14 -1.00 18.82
CA ALA A 186 -21.69 -1.15 20.17
C ALA A 186 -20.60 -1.63 21.13
N GLY A 187 -19.81 -2.63 20.74
CA GLY A 187 -18.70 -3.14 21.54
C GLY A 187 -17.59 -2.11 21.75
N TYR A 188 -17.22 -1.34 20.71
CA TYR A 188 -16.24 -0.26 20.85
C TYR A 188 -16.71 0.80 21.82
N HIS A 189 -17.97 1.21 21.73
CA HIS A 189 -18.54 2.22 22.62
C HIS A 189 -18.60 1.72 24.07
N ASP A 190 -19.05 0.49 24.32
CA ASP A 190 -19.12 -0.08 25.68
C ASP A 190 -17.73 -0.21 26.35
N ILE A 191 -16.72 -0.71 25.64
CA ILE A 191 -15.37 -0.82 26.21
C ILE A 191 -14.74 0.56 26.43
N HIS A 192 -15.00 1.52 25.53
CA HIS A 192 -14.49 2.88 25.63
C HIS A 192 -15.09 3.60 26.84
N ASP A 193 -16.40 3.52 27.04
CA ASP A 193 -17.05 4.15 28.19
C ASP A 193 -16.55 3.58 29.54
N ARG A 194 -16.10 2.32 29.57
CA ARG A 194 -15.58 1.67 30.78
C ARG A 194 -14.09 1.89 31.04
N PHE A 195 -13.28 1.90 29.98
CA PHE A 195 -11.81 1.80 30.08
C PHE A 195 -11.04 2.74 29.14
N GLY A 196 -11.73 3.54 28.34
CA GLY A 196 -11.14 4.59 27.52
C GLY A 196 -10.63 5.76 28.37
N SER A 197 -9.60 6.41 27.88
CA SER A 197 -8.95 7.58 28.52
C SER A 197 -9.03 8.83 27.65
N LEU A 198 -9.05 8.68 26.32
CA LEU A 198 -9.20 9.81 25.39
C LEU A 198 -10.67 10.07 25.08
N PRO A 199 -11.04 11.30 24.68
CA PRO A 199 -12.37 11.56 24.14
C PRO A 199 -12.66 10.65 22.94
N TRP A 200 -13.86 10.06 22.90
CA TRP A 200 -14.29 9.13 21.84
C TRP A 200 -14.03 9.66 20.43
N GLU A 201 -14.38 10.93 20.20
CA GLU A 201 -14.23 11.59 18.91
C GLU A 201 -12.77 11.71 18.45
N GLU A 202 -11.78 11.68 19.35
CA GLU A 202 -10.36 11.78 18.98
C GLU A 202 -9.81 10.49 18.35
N LEU A 203 -10.54 9.37 18.43
CA LEU A 203 -10.11 8.07 17.90
C LEU A 203 -10.36 7.93 16.38
N PHE A 204 -11.22 8.77 15.81
CA PHE A 204 -11.71 8.67 14.43
C PHE A 204 -10.92 9.47 13.36
N PRO A 205 -10.42 10.70 13.63
CA PRO A 205 -9.83 11.56 12.62
C PRO A 205 -8.72 10.92 11.78
N PRO A 206 -7.79 10.12 12.34
CA PRO A 206 -6.76 9.48 11.53
C PRO A 206 -7.32 8.57 10.44
N THR A 207 -8.34 7.77 10.78
CA THR A 207 -9.00 6.84 9.85
C THR A 207 -9.89 7.57 8.84
N ILE A 208 -10.63 8.60 9.29
CA ILE A 208 -11.41 9.48 8.40
C ILE A 208 -10.50 10.10 7.34
N LYS A 209 -9.34 10.63 7.77
CA LYS A 209 -8.34 11.21 6.87
C LYS A 209 -7.89 10.20 5.81
N ILE A 210 -7.59 8.95 6.19
CA ILE A 210 -7.24 7.89 5.24
C ILE A 210 -8.35 7.65 4.21
N CYS A 211 -9.62 7.58 4.65
CA CYS A 211 -10.75 7.40 3.74
C CYS A 211 -10.90 8.54 2.71
N ARG A 212 -10.62 9.79 3.12
CA ARG A 212 -10.74 10.98 2.27
C ARG A 212 -9.54 11.18 1.34
N GLU A 213 -8.32 11.00 1.85
CA GLU A 213 -7.09 11.27 1.11
C GLU A 213 -6.66 10.12 0.20
N GLY A 214 -7.04 8.89 0.55
CA GLY A 214 -6.81 7.72 -0.29
C GLY A 214 -6.20 6.54 0.47
N ILE A 215 -6.62 5.36 0.05
CA ILE A 215 -6.21 4.06 0.56
C ILE A 215 -5.39 3.39 -0.53
N THR A 216 -4.14 3.04 -0.22
CA THR A 216 -3.31 2.25 -1.12
C THR A 216 -3.69 0.78 -1.03
N VAL A 217 -4.01 0.15 -2.15
CA VAL A 217 -4.35 -1.27 -2.20
C VAL A 217 -3.11 -2.12 -1.88
N ASN A 218 -3.14 -2.76 -0.72
CA ASN A 218 -2.08 -3.67 -0.30
C ASN A 218 -2.19 -5.04 -0.99
N ALA A 219 -1.18 -5.89 -0.81
CA ALA A 219 -1.12 -7.21 -1.45
C ALA A 219 -2.25 -8.16 -1.00
N HIS A 220 -2.76 -8.00 0.23
CA HIS A 220 -3.82 -8.83 0.77
C HIS A 220 -5.19 -8.46 0.16
N LEU A 221 -5.53 -7.16 0.13
CA LEU A 221 -6.71 -6.65 -0.54
C LEU A 221 -6.68 -6.96 -2.05
N ALA A 222 -5.57 -6.71 -2.74
CA ALA A 222 -5.45 -7.04 -4.17
C ALA A 222 -5.74 -8.53 -4.46
N ARG A 223 -5.26 -9.43 -3.59
CA ARG A 223 -5.54 -10.87 -3.70
C ARG A 223 -7.02 -11.18 -3.49
N ALA A 224 -7.65 -10.53 -2.51
CA ALA A 224 -9.08 -10.70 -2.21
C ALA A 224 -9.95 -10.21 -3.37
N LEU A 225 -9.68 -9.01 -3.90
CA LEU A 225 -10.35 -8.44 -5.07
C LEU A 225 -10.28 -9.39 -6.27
N ARG A 226 -9.08 -9.89 -6.60
CA ARG A 226 -8.91 -10.87 -7.69
C ARG A 226 -9.70 -12.15 -7.45
N LYS A 227 -9.68 -12.70 -6.23
CA LYS A 227 -10.39 -13.95 -5.89
C LYS A 227 -11.91 -13.78 -5.96
N LYS A 228 -12.42 -12.58 -5.69
CA LYS A 228 -13.86 -12.26 -5.63
C LYS A 228 -14.34 -11.47 -6.84
N ARG A 229 -13.59 -11.45 -7.94
CA ARG A 229 -13.90 -10.64 -9.12
C ARG A 229 -15.33 -10.79 -9.61
N GLU A 230 -15.74 -12.01 -9.94
CA GLU A 230 -17.08 -12.27 -10.50
C GLU A 230 -18.19 -11.75 -9.58
N PHE A 231 -18.03 -11.98 -8.28
CA PHE A 231 -18.95 -11.47 -7.27
C PHE A 231 -18.96 -9.94 -7.24
N ILE A 232 -17.80 -9.29 -7.11
CA ILE A 232 -17.70 -7.82 -7.07
C ILE A 232 -18.35 -7.18 -8.30
N MET A 233 -18.13 -7.73 -9.49
CA MET A 233 -18.66 -7.16 -10.73
C MET A 233 -20.19 -7.26 -10.85
N GLN A 234 -20.81 -8.21 -10.14
CA GLN A 234 -22.27 -8.40 -10.09
C GLN A 234 -22.97 -7.41 -9.16
N PHE A 235 -22.33 -7.01 -8.05
CA PHE A 235 -22.95 -6.13 -7.05
C PHE A 235 -22.50 -4.69 -7.22
N GLU A 236 -23.41 -3.84 -7.70
CA GLU A 236 -23.11 -2.44 -8.02
C GLU A 236 -22.47 -1.67 -6.85
N GLY A 237 -22.99 -1.80 -5.63
CA GLY A 237 -22.44 -1.10 -4.47
C GLY A 237 -20.97 -1.44 -4.19
N ILE A 238 -20.60 -2.72 -4.31
CA ILE A 238 -19.21 -3.17 -4.09
C ILE A 238 -18.34 -2.82 -5.32
N ARG A 239 -18.88 -2.98 -6.53
CA ARG A 239 -18.21 -2.63 -7.79
C ARG A 239 -17.80 -1.17 -7.81
N ASN A 240 -18.70 -0.27 -7.40
CA ASN A 240 -18.47 1.18 -7.41
C ASN A 240 -17.34 1.59 -6.45
N VAL A 241 -17.10 0.82 -5.38
CA VAL A 241 -16.00 1.07 -4.44
C VAL A 241 -14.67 0.52 -4.95
N PHE A 242 -14.67 -0.68 -5.55
CA PHE A 242 -13.43 -1.42 -5.83
C PHE A 242 -13.00 -1.47 -7.31
N THR A 243 -13.67 -0.71 -8.18
CA THR A 243 -13.32 -0.59 -9.60
C THR A 243 -12.68 0.76 -9.87
N ASN A 244 -11.55 0.74 -10.57
CA ASN A 244 -10.88 1.93 -11.06
C ASN A 244 -11.66 2.49 -12.26
N ASN A 245 -12.11 3.75 -12.14
CA ASN A 245 -12.94 4.40 -13.15
C ASN A 245 -12.24 4.62 -14.50
N GLU A 246 -10.91 4.70 -14.53
CA GLU A 246 -10.13 4.89 -15.76
C GLU A 246 -9.94 3.57 -16.49
N THR A 247 -9.52 2.52 -15.77
CA THR A 247 -9.25 1.21 -16.38
C THR A 247 -10.51 0.36 -16.57
N LYS A 248 -11.63 0.74 -15.93
CA LYS A 248 -12.87 -0.03 -15.85
C LYS A 248 -12.65 -1.46 -15.30
N ASP A 249 -11.62 -1.62 -14.49
CA ASP A 249 -11.18 -2.88 -13.90
C ASP A 249 -10.98 -2.72 -12.38
N LEU A 250 -10.94 -3.83 -11.66
CA LEU A 250 -10.69 -3.81 -10.21
C LEU A 250 -9.35 -3.15 -9.90
N TYR A 251 -9.30 -2.42 -8.79
CA TYR A 251 -8.04 -1.87 -8.28
C TYR A 251 -7.01 -2.98 -8.03
N LYS A 252 -5.77 -2.69 -8.41
CA LYS A 252 -4.61 -3.57 -8.30
C LYS A 252 -3.70 -3.10 -7.16
N MET A 253 -2.78 -3.96 -6.73
CA MET A 253 -1.80 -3.61 -5.70
C MET A 253 -1.04 -2.33 -6.08
N GLY A 254 -1.02 -1.36 -5.17
CA GLY A 254 -0.39 -0.05 -5.36
C GLY A 254 -1.32 1.01 -5.94
N ASP A 255 -2.50 0.66 -6.45
CA ASP A 255 -3.51 1.65 -6.82
C ASP A 255 -4.05 2.35 -5.56
N VAL A 256 -4.59 3.57 -5.74
CA VAL A 256 -5.18 4.37 -4.68
C VAL A 256 -6.66 4.61 -4.96
N TYR A 257 -7.49 4.45 -3.94
CA TYR A 257 -8.93 4.70 -4.00
C TYR A 257 -9.42 5.40 -2.73
N THR A 258 -10.55 6.09 -2.80
CA THR A 258 -11.13 6.80 -1.65
C THR A 258 -12.44 6.14 -1.21
N ARG A 259 -12.85 6.38 0.03
CA ARG A 259 -14.11 5.89 0.61
C ARG A 259 -14.83 7.02 1.35
N ASN A 260 -15.29 8.02 0.60
CA ASN A 260 -15.94 9.20 1.15
C ASN A 260 -17.19 8.85 1.97
N ASP A 261 -18.06 7.97 1.48
CA ASP A 261 -19.28 7.58 2.20
C ASP A 261 -18.97 6.89 3.54
N LEU A 262 -17.87 6.13 3.61
CA LEU A 262 -17.41 5.54 4.86
C LEU A 262 -16.81 6.60 5.78
N ALA A 263 -16.10 7.59 5.25
CA ALA A 263 -15.63 8.72 6.05
C ALA A 263 -16.79 9.49 6.68
N ASP A 264 -17.85 9.77 5.91
CA ASP A 264 -19.08 10.40 6.41
C ASP A 264 -19.75 9.55 7.51
N THR A 265 -19.77 8.23 7.34
CA THR A 265 -20.28 7.30 8.35
C THR A 265 -19.43 7.33 9.63
N LEU A 266 -18.10 7.33 9.51
CA LEU A 266 -17.18 7.42 10.65
C LEU A 266 -17.29 8.77 11.37
N GLU A 267 -17.52 9.87 10.65
CA GLU A 267 -17.80 11.18 11.24
C GLU A 267 -19.12 11.18 12.03
N ALA A 268 -20.16 10.52 11.52
CA ALA A 268 -21.42 10.35 12.25
C ALA A 268 -21.21 9.53 13.53
N ILE A 269 -20.47 8.41 13.46
CA ILE A 269 -20.14 7.60 14.64
C ILE A 269 -19.29 8.39 15.64
N ALA A 270 -18.35 9.22 15.19
CA ALA A 270 -17.55 10.05 16.09
C ALA A 270 -18.44 11.03 16.90
N LYS A 271 -19.49 11.58 16.26
CA LYS A 271 -20.39 12.58 16.88
C LYS A 271 -21.50 11.96 17.71
N GLU A 272 -22.12 10.90 17.21
CA GLU A 272 -23.34 10.29 17.76
C GLU A 272 -23.05 8.97 18.49
N LYS A 273 -21.78 8.56 18.56
CA LYS A 273 -21.34 7.29 19.13
C LYS A 273 -22.10 6.11 18.51
N SER A 274 -22.53 5.14 19.33
CA SER A 274 -23.31 4.00 18.85
C SER A 274 -24.71 4.38 18.33
N ALA A 275 -25.26 5.53 18.72
CA ALA A 275 -26.56 5.97 18.21
C ALA A 275 -26.54 6.24 16.70
N ALA A 276 -25.36 6.48 16.10
CA ALA A 276 -25.20 6.56 14.66
C ALA A 276 -25.66 5.28 13.94
N ILE A 277 -25.54 4.10 14.56
CA ILE A 277 -25.90 2.82 13.95
C ILE A 277 -27.18 2.23 14.55
N TYR A 278 -27.37 2.36 15.85
CA TYR A 278 -28.46 1.69 16.59
C TYR A 278 -29.55 2.64 17.09
N GLY A 279 -29.35 3.95 16.95
CA GLY A 279 -30.27 4.99 17.42
C GLY A 279 -31.07 5.64 16.29
N PRO A 280 -31.88 6.67 16.62
CA PRO A 280 -32.62 7.43 15.62
C PRO A 280 -31.70 8.42 14.88
N SER A 281 -30.88 7.92 13.96
CA SER A 281 -29.95 8.71 13.15
C SER A 281 -30.21 8.56 11.65
N LYS A 282 -29.63 9.47 10.86
CA LYS A 282 -29.64 9.36 9.39
C LYS A 282 -28.90 8.11 8.91
N THR A 283 -27.76 7.80 9.51
CA THR A 283 -26.93 6.64 9.15
C THR A 283 -27.66 5.33 9.44
N ALA A 284 -28.30 5.20 10.60
CA ALA A 284 -29.12 4.05 10.96
C ALA A 284 -30.32 3.88 10.00
N THR A 285 -30.98 5.00 9.65
CA THR A 285 -32.10 4.98 8.69
C THR A 285 -31.66 4.49 7.31
N ASN A 286 -30.53 4.98 6.81
CA ASN A 286 -29.98 4.55 5.53
C ASN A 286 -29.60 3.06 5.56
N LEU A 287 -28.91 2.61 6.62
CA LEU A 287 -28.56 1.20 6.81
C LEU A 287 -29.80 0.30 6.78
N LEU A 288 -30.87 0.67 7.49
CA LEU A 288 -32.11 -0.11 7.49
C LEU A 288 -32.79 -0.16 6.12
N ASN A 289 -32.71 0.91 5.33
CA ASN A 289 -33.22 0.92 3.96
C ASN A 289 -32.39 -0.01 3.07
N ASP A 290 -31.06 0.06 3.12
CA ASP A 290 -30.17 -0.82 2.37
C ASP A 290 -30.41 -2.30 2.72
N LEU A 291 -30.61 -2.62 4.00
CA LEU A 291 -30.92 -3.97 4.46
C LEU A 291 -32.26 -4.48 3.92
N ARG A 292 -33.30 -3.64 3.92
CA ARG A 292 -34.61 -3.98 3.35
C ARG A 292 -34.52 -4.21 1.85
N ASP A 293 -33.84 -3.33 1.13
CA ASP A 293 -33.64 -3.42 -0.32
C ASP A 293 -32.83 -4.67 -0.69
N ALA A 294 -31.92 -5.11 0.19
CA ALA A 294 -31.15 -6.34 0.05
C ALA A 294 -31.91 -7.61 0.49
N GLY A 295 -33.15 -7.51 0.98
CA GLY A 295 -33.98 -8.63 1.41
C GLY A 295 -33.61 -9.23 2.77
N ASN A 296 -33.04 -8.44 3.68
CA ASN A 296 -32.81 -8.82 5.08
C ASN A 296 -34.14 -8.85 5.88
N VAL A 297 -34.14 -9.51 7.04
CA VAL A 297 -35.34 -9.85 7.84
C VAL A 297 -35.47 -9.07 9.14
#